data_AF-A0A5Y6GA52-F1
#
_entry.id   AF-A0A5Y6GA52-F1
#
_cell.length_a   1.000
_cell.length_b   1.000
_cell.length_c   1.000
_cell.angle_alpha   90.00
_cell.angle_beta   90.00
_cell.angle_gamma   90.00
#
_symmetry.space_group_name_H-M   'P 1'
#
loop_
_entity.id
_entity.type
_entity.pdbx_description
1 polymer ?
#
loop_
_entity_poly.entity_id
_entity_poly.type
_entity_poly.pdbx_seq_one_letter_code
_entity_poly.pdbx_strand_id
1 'polypeptide(L)'
;MSNIDKQALREVAERATPGNWRRTSSLFNGITVTPFSLCGEEVTLAHTVEKRDAEFIAAANPRTMLALLDENIQLQREKDAIEAVALALRDDMRQAREQLEESEKRNVELESKNGYLRTIAHEQNELAIRASLDSNNATVEMGRLHKRIAELEARKVNLSKLSVGEVMHMSGFSRDYAEGWCAGNDNAIHEIRTAGIKVKES
;
A
#
# COMPACT_ATOMS: atom_id res chain seq x y z
N MET A 1 -39.39 25.14 23.29
CA MET A 1 -38.68 25.73 24.45
C MET A 1 -39.59 26.79 25.06
N SER A 2 -39.61 26.96 26.37
CA SER A 2 -40.36 28.05 27.00
C SER A 2 -39.70 29.38 26.67
N ASN A 3 -40.48 30.36 26.18
CA ASN A 3 -40.01 31.69 25.84
C ASN A 3 -39.90 32.57 27.10
N ILE A 4 -39.11 32.12 28.08
CA ILE A 4 -38.83 32.86 29.31
C ILE A 4 -37.70 33.83 29.02
N ASP A 5 -37.98 35.12 29.17
CA ASP A 5 -36.97 36.15 29.14
C ASP A 5 -36.10 36.06 30.41
N LYS A 6 -34.96 35.37 30.28
CA LYS A 6 -33.99 35.18 31.35
C LYS A 6 -33.33 36.49 31.78
N GLN A 7 -33.24 37.48 30.88
CA GLN A 7 -32.64 38.77 31.17
C GLN A 7 -33.60 39.63 31.99
N ALA A 8 -34.86 39.72 31.58
CA ALA A 8 -35.91 40.37 32.38
C ALA A 8 -36.07 39.70 33.75
N LEU A 9 -35.99 38.36 33.82
CA LEU A 9 -36.05 37.64 35.10
C LEU A 9 -34.84 37.96 35.99
N ARG A 10 -33.64 38.10 35.42
CA ARG A 10 -32.43 38.55 36.13
C ARG A 10 -32.62 39.96 36.69
N GLU A 11 -33.08 40.90 35.87
CA GLU A 11 -33.31 42.30 36.26
C GLU A 11 -34.41 42.46 37.33
N VAL A 12 -35.40 41.57 37.37
CA VAL A 12 -36.38 41.51 38.47
C VAL A 12 -35.72 40.97 39.74
N ALA A 13 -34.90 39.92 39.65
CA ALA A 13 -34.20 39.37 40.81
C ALA A 13 -33.15 40.34 41.39
N GLU A 14 -32.35 41.01 40.57
CA GLU A 14 -31.34 41.99 41.01
C GLU A 14 -31.95 43.22 41.69
N ARG A 15 -33.19 43.59 41.36
CA ARG A 15 -33.94 44.70 42.01
C ARG A 15 -34.73 44.28 43.24
N ALA A 16 -34.94 42.99 43.45
CA ALA A 16 -35.71 42.49 44.60
C ALA A 16 -34.86 42.52 45.88
N THR A 17 -35.52 42.48 47.05
CA THR A 17 -34.84 42.57 48.35
C THR A 17 -33.79 41.47 48.49
N PRO A 18 -32.51 41.79 48.77
CA PRO A 18 -31.45 40.79 48.87
C PRO A 18 -31.58 39.93 50.14
N GLY A 19 -30.78 38.87 50.20
CA GLY A 19 -30.67 37.99 51.36
C GLY A 19 -31.70 36.87 51.43
N ASN A 20 -31.69 36.14 52.54
CA ASN A 20 -32.56 34.97 52.74
C ASN A 20 -33.97 35.43 53.13
N TRP A 21 -34.96 35.04 52.32
CA TRP A 21 -36.36 35.30 52.62
C TRP A 21 -36.89 34.23 53.57
N ARG A 22 -37.64 34.62 54.60
CA ARG A 22 -38.31 33.70 55.54
C ARG A 22 -39.82 33.82 55.38
N ARG A 23 -40.53 32.71 55.62
CA ARG A 23 -42.00 32.73 55.64
C ARG A 23 -42.52 33.42 56.88
N THR A 24 -43.54 34.25 56.75
CA THR A 24 -44.32 34.74 57.91
C THR A 24 -45.62 33.95 58.13
N SER A 25 -46.17 34.05 59.34
CA SER A 25 -47.45 33.47 59.77
C SER A 25 -48.54 34.53 59.99
N SER A 26 -48.25 35.80 59.69
CA SER A 26 -49.22 36.90 59.72
C SER A 26 -50.31 36.72 58.65
N LEU A 27 -51.32 37.61 58.62
CA LEU A 27 -52.37 37.66 57.57
C LEU A 27 -52.06 38.66 56.42
N PHE A 28 -51.00 39.47 56.57
CA PHE A 28 -50.38 40.34 55.55
C PHE A 28 -51.33 41.27 54.75
N ASN A 29 -51.14 41.54 53.45
CA ASN A 29 -50.33 40.85 52.42
C ASN A 29 -49.19 41.69 51.77
N GLY A 30 -48.03 41.06 51.51
CA GLY A 30 -46.88 41.66 50.79
C GLY A 30 -45.49 41.23 51.29
N ILE A 31 -44.43 41.58 50.56
CA ILE A 31 -43.04 41.48 51.07
C ILE A 31 -42.82 42.65 52.02
N THR A 32 -42.43 42.37 53.26
CA THR A 32 -42.14 43.42 54.26
C THR A 32 -40.66 43.46 54.58
N VAL A 33 -39.97 44.49 54.07
CA VAL A 33 -38.67 44.92 54.60
C VAL A 33 -38.96 45.64 55.91
N THR A 34 -38.66 45.01 57.04
CA THR A 34 -38.97 45.58 58.35
C THR A 34 -37.79 45.48 59.30
N PRO A 35 -37.53 46.53 60.11
CA PRO A 35 -36.63 46.45 61.26
C PRO A 35 -37.26 45.68 62.44
N PHE A 36 -38.04 44.62 62.15
CA PHE A 36 -38.54 43.69 63.16
C PHE A 36 -37.49 42.61 63.39
N SER A 37 -36.72 42.79 64.47
CA SER A 37 -35.79 41.79 65.00
C SER A 37 -36.54 40.55 65.51
N LEU A 38 -36.84 39.61 64.62
CA LEU A 38 -37.25 38.25 64.99
C LEU A 38 -36.01 37.53 65.53
N CYS A 39 -35.90 37.41 66.86
CA CYS A 39 -34.72 36.89 67.57
C CYS A 39 -33.41 37.67 67.32
N GLY A 40 -33.49 38.98 67.06
CA GLY A 40 -32.29 39.84 66.92
C GLY A 40 -31.62 39.83 65.54
N GLU A 41 -32.23 39.19 64.54
CA GLU A 41 -31.75 39.16 63.15
C GLU A 41 -32.69 39.97 62.24
N GLU A 42 -32.14 40.74 61.32
CA GLU A 42 -32.92 41.44 60.29
C GLU A 42 -33.28 40.44 59.18
N VAL A 43 -34.58 40.18 58.99
CA VAL A 43 -35.07 39.12 58.09
C VAL A 43 -36.09 39.66 57.09
N THR A 44 -35.88 39.36 55.81
CA THR A 44 -36.87 39.65 54.76
C THR A 44 -38.02 38.67 54.85
N LEU A 45 -39.26 39.15 55.04
CA LEU A 45 -40.42 38.28 55.15
C LEU A 45 -41.21 38.21 53.84
N ALA A 46 -41.37 37.00 53.33
CA ALA A 46 -42.30 36.68 52.25
C ALA A 46 -43.67 36.30 52.84
N HIS A 47 -44.74 36.95 52.36
CA HIS A 47 -46.11 36.67 52.77
C HIS A 47 -47.04 36.50 51.57
N THR A 48 -47.90 35.49 51.66
CA THR A 48 -49.12 35.28 50.86
C THR A 48 -50.22 34.72 51.77
N VAL A 49 -51.48 34.85 51.37
CA VAL A 49 -52.65 34.24 52.05
C VAL A 49 -52.46 32.74 52.28
N GLU A 50 -51.98 32.02 51.26
CA GLU A 50 -51.68 30.60 51.34
C GLU A 50 -50.29 30.35 51.95
N LYS A 51 -50.23 29.51 52.99
CA LYS A 51 -48.99 29.10 53.66
C LYS A 51 -47.94 28.51 52.70
N ARG A 52 -48.39 27.70 51.74
CA ARG A 52 -47.50 26.98 50.81
C ARG A 52 -46.82 27.93 49.82
N ASP A 53 -47.54 28.94 49.35
CA ASP A 53 -47.04 29.90 48.36
C ASP A 53 -45.95 30.79 48.98
N ALA A 54 -46.09 31.16 50.24
CA ALA A 54 -45.07 31.91 50.97
C ALA A 54 -43.81 31.08 51.25
N GLU A 55 -43.95 29.75 51.47
CA GLU A 55 -42.83 28.81 51.54
C GLU A 55 -42.11 28.69 50.19
N PHE A 56 -42.86 28.59 49.09
CA PHE A 56 -42.30 28.57 47.73
C PHE A 56 -41.56 29.87 47.38
N ILE A 57 -42.14 31.04 47.64
CA ILE A 57 -41.54 32.35 47.38
C ILE A 57 -40.28 32.57 48.24
N ALA A 58 -40.28 32.08 49.49
CA ALA A 58 -39.10 32.14 50.35
C ALA A 58 -37.93 31.28 49.83
N ALA A 59 -38.23 30.12 49.23
CA ALA A 59 -37.23 29.25 48.59
C ALA A 59 -36.76 29.83 47.24
N ALA A 60 -37.69 30.27 46.39
CA ALA A 60 -37.46 30.92 45.10
C ALA A 60 -37.11 32.43 45.23
N ASN A 61 -36.38 32.77 46.30
CA ASN A 61 -35.92 34.13 46.56
C ASN A 61 -34.88 34.59 45.51
N PRO A 62 -34.55 35.90 45.45
CA PRO A 62 -33.67 36.45 44.43
C PRO A 62 -32.28 35.81 44.37
N ARG A 63 -31.71 35.44 45.52
CA ARG A 63 -30.40 34.74 45.58
C ARG A 63 -30.48 33.38 44.89
N THR A 64 -31.52 32.59 45.17
CA THR A 64 -31.76 31.29 44.53
C THR A 64 -31.97 31.47 43.02
N MET A 65 -32.78 32.46 42.61
CA MET A 65 -33.08 32.70 41.20
C MET A 65 -31.85 33.13 40.40
N LEU A 66 -30.99 33.99 40.95
CA LEU A 66 -29.74 34.40 40.30
C LEU A 66 -28.75 33.24 40.16
N ALA A 67 -28.59 32.41 41.20
CA ALA A 67 -27.76 31.21 41.13
C ALA A 67 -28.21 30.24 40.03
N LEU A 68 -29.52 29.96 39.96
CA LEU A 68 -30.10 29.10 38.91
C LEU A 68 -29.96 29.70 37.50
N LEU A 69 -30.01 31.03 37.36
CA LEU A 69 -29.77 31.72 36.09
C LEU A 69 -28.29 31.63 35.67
N ASP A 70 -27.35 31.80 36.60
CA ASP A 70 -25.92 31.67 36.35
C ASP A 70 -25.54 30.23 35.98
N GLU A 71 -26.06 29.23 36.70
CA GLU A 71 -25.95 27.80 36.34
C GLU A 71 -26.52 27.52 34.95
N ASN A 72 -27.67 28.09 34.61
CA ASN A 72 -28.30 27.88 33.30
C ASN A 72 -27.51 28.51 32.15
N ILE A 73 -26.89 29.68 32.38
CA ILE A 73 -25.97 30.31 31.41
C ILE A 73 -24.70 29.46 31.25
N GLN A 74 -24.16 28.91 32.34
CA GLN A 74 -22.99 28.03 32.29
C GLN A 74 -23.30 26.75 31.50
N LEU A 75 -24.42 26.07 31.79
CA LEU A 75 -24.86 24.88 31.05
C LEU A 75 -25.08 25.15 29.56
N GLN A 76 -25.58 26.34 29.19
CA GLN A 76 -25.73 26.74 27.79
C GLN A 76 -24.35 26.86 27.11
N ARG A 77 -23.38 27.53 27.76
CA ARG A 77 -22.01 27.67 27.24
C ARG A 77 -21.32 26.31 27.08
N GLU A 78 -21.48 25.42 28.06
CA GLU A 78 -20.93 24.05 28.01
C GLU A 78 -21.57 23.23 26.88
N LYS A 79 -22.90 23.32 26.71
CA LYS A 79 -23.60 22.70 25.58
C LYS A 79 -23.04 23.19 24.24
N ASP A 80 -22.90 24.50 24.07
CA ASP A 80 -22.46 25.10 22.81
C ASP A 80 -20.97 24.77 22.52
N ALA A 81 -20.14 24.67 23.56
CA ALA A 81 -18.76 24.19 23.44
C ALA A 81 -18.68 22.69 23.06
N ILE A 82 -19.50 21.84 23.67
CA ILE A 82 -19.60 20.41 23.33
C ILE A 82 -20.09 20.23 21.89
N GLU A 83 -21.06 21.03 21.44
CA GLU A 83 -21.58 21.02 20.08
C GLU A 83 -20.49 21.43 19.06
N ALA A 84 -19.71 22.47 19.37
CA ALA A 84 -18.57 22.87 18.54
C ALA A 84 -17.49 21.78 18.44
N VAL A 85 -17.13 21.13 19.56
CA VAL A 85 -16.17 20.01 19.56
C VAL A 85 -16.71 18.80 18.79
N ALA A 86 -18.00 18.49 18.92
CA ALA A 86 -18.63 17.39 18.19
C ALA A 86 -18.71 17.63 16.67
N LEU A 87 -18.82 18.90 16.23
CA LEU A 87 -18.73 19.29 14.83
C LEU A 87 -17.30 19.15 14.30
N ALA A 88 -16.30 19.69 15.02
CA ALA A 88 -14.89 19.56 14.65
C ALA A 88 -14.48 18.07 14.51
N LEU A 89 -14.80 17.24 15.50
CA LEU A 89 -14.52 15.80 15.44
C LEU A 89 -15.23 15.11 14.27
N ARG A 90 -16.43 15.55 13.87
CA ARG A 90 -17.14 15.01 12.70
C ARG A 90 -16.44 15.36 11.39
N ASP A 91 -15.83 16.54 11.31
CA ASP A 91 -15.06 16.98 10.14
C ASP A 91 -13.70 16.25 10.08
N ASP A 92 -12.99 16.13 11.21
CA ASP A 92 -11.75 15.33 11.32
C ASP A 92 -11.98 13.87 10.92
N MET A 93 -13.06 13.25 11.42
CA MET A 93 -13.44 11.88 11.05
C MET A 93 -13.87 11.73 9.58
N ARG A 94 -14.27 12.82 8.91
CA ARG A 94 -14.54 12.81 7.46
C ARG A 94 -13.23 12.83 6.68
N GLN A 95 -12.33 13.76 7.02
CA GLN A 95 -11.01 13.87 6.39
C GLN A 95 -10.18 12.59 6.55
N ALA A 96 -10.21 11.98 7.75
CA ALA A 96 -9.53 10.71 8.01
C ALA A 96 -10.06 9.55 7.14
N ARG A 97 -11.36 9.53 6.82
CA ARG A 97 -11.97 8.54 5.91
C ARG A 97 -11.60 8.80 4.45
N GLU A 98 -11.58 10.05 4.02
CA GLU A 98 -11.17 10.44 2.66
C GLU A 98 -9.69 10.07 2.41
N GLN A 99 -8.80 10.33 3.38
CA GLN A 99 -7.40 9.92 3.33
C GLN A 99 -7.22 8.40 3.34
N LEU A 100 -8.04 7.67 4.11
CA LEU A 100 -8.05 6.21 4.10
C LEU A 100 -8.46 5.65 2.73
N GLU A 101 -9.52 6.18 2.12
CA GLU A 101 -10.01 5.76 0.80
C GLU A 101 -8.97 6.06 -0.31
N GLU A 102 -8.25 7.18 -0.24
CA GLU A 102 -7.13 7.47 -1.16
C GLU A 102 -5.98 6.48 -0.98
N SER A 103 -5.63 6.14 0.27
CA SER A 103 -4.59 5.16 0.59
C SER A 103 -4.96 3.75 0.12
N GLU A 104 -6.21 3.33 0.32
CA GLU A 104 -6.73 2.04 -0.16
C GLU A 104 -6.67 1.94 -1.70
N LYS A 105 -7.08 2.99 -2.43
CA LYS A 105 -6.95 3.06 -3.89
C LYS A 105 -5.49 2.93 -4.34
N ARG A 106 -4.57 3.61 -3.67
CA ARG A 106 -3.12 3.55 -3.95
C ARG A 106 -2.54 2.15 -3.67
N ASN A 107 -3.00 1.48 -2.62
CA ASN A 107 -2.61 0.09 -2.32
C ASN A 107 -3.08 -0.88 -3.41
N VAL A 108 -4.35 -0.80 -3.84
CA VAL A 108 -4.87 -1.64 -4.94
C VAL A 108 -4.09 -1.43 -6.25
N GLU A 109 -3.71 -0.19 -6.56
CA GLU A 109 -2.86 0.10 -7.73
C GLU A 109 -1.46 -0.53 -7.60
N LEU A 110 -0.85 -0.46 -6.41
CA LEU A 110 0.46 -1.06 -6.13
C LEU A 110 0.40 -2.60 -6.14
N GLU A 111 -0.64 -3.22 -5.60
CA GLU A 111 -0.87 -4.66 -5.65
C GLU A 111 -1.01 -5.15 -7.10
N SER A 112 -1.76 -4.42 -7.92
CA SER A 112 -1.88 -4.70 -9.36
C SER A 112 -0.51 -4.62 -10.07
N LYS A 113 0.25 -3.55 -9.85
CA LYS A 113 1.61 -3.39 -10.40
C LYS A 113 2.57 -4.50 -9.95
N ASN A 114 2.53 -4.88 -8.67
CA ASN A 114 3.32 -5.99 -8.13
C ASN A 114 2.94 -7.33 -8.76
N GLY A 115 1.65 -7.55 -9.04
CA GLY A 115 1.15 -8.69 -9.81
C GLY A 115 1.76 -8.75 -11.20
N TYR A 116 1.70 -7.65 -11.97
CA TYR A 116 2.32 -7.58 -13.30
C TYR A 116 3.83 -7.81 -13.27
N LEU A 117 4.55 -7.22 -12.31
CA LEU A 117 5.99 -7.42 -12.14
C LEU A 117 6.35 -8.89 -11.85
N ARG A 118 5.54 -9.58 -11.04
CA ARG A 118 5.73 -11.03 -10.79
C ARG A 118 5.54 -11.85 -12.06
N THR A 119 4.54 -11.54 -12.89
CA THR A 119 4.33 -12.21 -14.19
C THR A 119 5.51 -11.98 -15.13
N ILE A 120 5.96 -10.74 -15.29
CA ILE A 120 7.13 -10.41 -16.13
C ILE A 120 8.39 -11.13 -15.63
N ALA A 121 8.63 -11.17 -14.31
CA ALA A 121 9.77 -11.89 -13.75
C ALA A 121 9.72 -13.40 -14.04
N HIS A 122 8.54 -14.01 -13.99
CA HIS A 122 8.33 -15.42 -14.36
C HIS A 122 8.59 -15.66 -15.85
N GLU A 123 8.05 -14.81 -16.74
CA GLU A 123 8.26 -14.89 -18.18
C GLU A 123 9.74 -14.72 -18.57
N GLN A 124 10.46 -13.78 -17.94
CA GLN A 124 11.89 -13.60 -18.15
C GLN A 124 12.71 -14.82 -17.69
N ASN A 125 12.36 -15.44 -16.57
CA ASN A 125 13.00 -16.67 -16.10
C ASN A 125 12.77 -17.84 -17.09
N GLU A 126 11.55 -17.99 -17.58
CA GLU A 126 11.19 -18.97 -18.63
C GLU A 126 11.98 -18.76 -19.94
N LEU A 127 12.10 -17.52 -20.40
CA LEU A 127 12.88 -17.17 -21.58
C LEU A 127 14.38 -17.45 -21.38
N ALA A 128 14.93 -17.12 -20.21
CA ALA A 128 16.32 -17.39 -19.87
C ALA A 128 16.64 -18.90 -19.84
N ILE A 129 15.74 -19.72 -19.29
CA ILE A 129 15.85 -21.18 -19.28
C ILE A 129 15.88 -21.72 -20.71
N ARG A 130 14.97 -21.28 -21.58
CA ARG A 130 14.92 -21.72 -22.99
C ARG A 130 16.18 -21.32 -23.76
N ALA A 131 16.62 -20.07 -23.65
CA ALA A 131 17.84 -19.59 -24.31
C ALA A 131 19.10 -20.35 -23.85
N SER A 132 19.18 -20.72 -22.57
CA SER A 132 20.23 -21.58 -22.05
C SER A 132 20.16 -23.01 -22.61
N LEU A 133 18.96 -23.58 -22.72
CA LEU A 133 18.74 -24.91 -23.30
C LEU A 133 19.16 -24.96 -24.78
N ASP A 134 18.75 -23.95 -25.56
CA ASP A 134 19.10 -23.82 -26.98
C ASP A 134 20.60 -23.66 -27.19
N SER A 135 21.26 -22.84 -26.37
CA SER A 135 22.72 -22.65 -26.37
C SER A 135 23.48 -23.94 -26.03
N ASN A 136 23.01 -24.68 -25.02
CA ASN A 136 23.58 -25.99 -24.67
C ASN A 136 23.40 -27.00 -25.81
N ASN A 137 22.22 -27.04 -26.44
CA ASN A 137 21.96 -27.94 -27.56
C ASN A 137 22.84 -27.61 -28.78
N ALA A 138 22.98 -26.33 -29.13
CA ALA A 138 23.90 -25.88 -30.17
C ALA A 138 25.36 -26.25 -29.85
N THR A 139 25.78 -26.15 -28.59
CA THR A 139 27.12 -26.55 -28.13
C THR A 139 27.36 -28.06 -28.31
N VAL A 140 26.37 -28.90 -27.99
CA VAL A 140 26.45 -30.36 -28.18
C VAL A 140 26.51 -30.72 -29.67
N GLU A 141 25.68 -30.10 -30.51
CA GLU A 141 25.73 -30.31 -31.96
C GLU A 141 27.05 -29.84 -32.57
N MET A 142 27.59 -28.70 -32.12
CA MET A 142 28.91 -28.24 -32.56
C MET A 142 30.01 -29.25 -32.19
N GLY A 143 29.94 -29.86 -31.00
CA GLY A 143 30.82 -30.97 -30.60
C GLY A 143 30.68 -32.21 -31.50
N ARG A 144 29.45 -32.57 -31.90
CA ARG A 144 29.18 -33.67 -32.86
C ARG A 144 29.76 -33.36 -34.25
N LEU A 145 29.56 -32.15 -34.74
CA LEU A 145 30.08 -31.69 -36.03
C LEU A 145 31.62 -31.63 -36.04
N HIS A 146 32.25 -31.08 -35.00
CA HIS A 146 33.71 -31.09 -34.85
C HIS A 146 34.28 -32.51 -34.86
N LYS A 147 33.67 -33.44 -34.12
CA LYS A 147 34.08 -34.85 -34.16
C LYS A 147 33.94 -35.43 -35.57
N ARG A 148 32.85 -35.11 -36.27
CA ARG A 148 32.62 -35.59 -37.65
C ARG A 148 33.62 -35.00 -38.65
N ILE A 149 33.98 -33.73 -38.51
CA ILE A 149 35.03 -33.09 -39.32
C ILE A 149 36.37 -33.81 -39.08
N ALA A 150 36.77 -34.01 -37.82
CA ALA A 150 37.99 -34.74 -37.49
C ALA A 150 37.98 -36.19 -38.02
N GLU A 151 36.85 -36.91 -37.95
CA GLU A 151 36.68 -38.23 -38.56
C GLU A 151 36.88 -38.22 -40.07
N LEU A 152 36.38 -37.19 -40.77
CA LEU A 152 36.49 -37.04 -42.22
C LEU A 152 37.93 -36.64 -42.62
N GLU A 153 38.53 -35.69 -41.92
CA GLU A 153 39.93 -35.26 -42.10
C GLU A 153 40.94 -36.36 -41.77
N ALA A 154 40.59 -37.34 -40.93
CA ALA A 154 41.42 -38.50 -40.63
C ALA A 154 41.36 -39.58 -41.73
N ARG A 155 40.37 -39.56 -42.63
CA ARG A 155 40.27 -40.56 -43.71
C ARG A 155 41.45 -40.46 -44.66
N LYS A 156 41.96 -41.62 -45.06
CA LYS A 156 42.97 -41.75 -46.11
C LYS A 156 42.37 -42.46 -47.32
N VAL A 157 42.51 -41.88 -48.51
CA VAL A 157 42.22 -42.55 -49.78
C VAL A 157 43.19 -43.71 -49.96
N ASN A 158 42.70 -44.85 -50.43
CA ASN A 158 43.53 -46.01 -50.76
C ASN A 158 43.84 -45.99 -52.25
N LEU A 159 45.10 -45.72 -52.60
CA LEU A 159 45.61 -45.83 -53.97
C LEU A 159 46.91 -46.62 -53.92
N SER A 160 46.92 -47.79 -54.54
CA SER A 160 48.05 -48.72 -54.47
C SER A 160 49.22 -48.20 -55.30
N LYS A 161 50.38 -48.00 -54.67
CA LYS A 161 51.64 -47.82 -55.39
C LYS A 161 52.24 -49.20 -55.68
N LEU A 162 52.43 -49.49 -56.97
CA LEU A 162 53.08 -50.69 -57.46
C LEU A 162 54.40 -50.30 -58.12
N SER A 163 55.39 -51.18 -58.01
CA SER A 163 56.66 -51.03 -58.73
C SER A 163 56.50 -51.29 -60.22
N VAL A 164 57.43 -50.74 -61.03
CA VAL A 164 57.48 -51.00 -62.48
C VAL A 164 57.52 -52.51 -62.78
N GLY A 165 58.22 -53.30 -61.97
CA GLY A 165 58.29 -54.76 -62.12
C GLY A 165 56.94 -55.47 -61.90
N GLU A 166 56.19 -55.09 -60.86
CA GLU A 166 54.84 -55.62 -60.62
C GLU A 166 53.87 -55.24 -61.74
N VAL A 167 53.93 -54.00 -62.21
CA VAL A 167 53.10 -53.54 -63.33
C VAL A 167 53.48 -54.24 -64.64
N MET A 168 54.78 -54.46 -64.91
CA MET A 168 55.24 -55.27 -66.03
C MET A 168 54.71 -56.71 -65.97
N HIS A 169 54.69 -57.35 -64.80
CA HIS A 169 54.12 -58.69 -64.64
C HIS A 169 52.61 -58.73 -64.95
N MET A 170 51.87 -57.65 -64.68
CA MET A 170 50.44 -57.55 -65.01
C MET A 170 50.17 -57.11 -66.46
N SER A 171 51.06 -56.35 -67.08
CA SER A 171 50.86 -55.71 -68.40
C SER A 171 51.38 -56.50 -69.59
N GLY A 172 51.97 -57.68 -69.37
CA GLY A 172 52.62 -58.46 -70.43
C GLY A 172 54.05 -57.99 -70.75
N PHE A 173 54.78 -57.54 -69.72
CA PHE A 173 56.20 -57.15 -69.76
C PHE A 173 56.55 -55.92 -70.62
N SER A 174 55.57 -55.10 -71.00
CA SER A 174 55.85 -53.80 -71.63
C SER A 174 56.40 -52.81 -70.60
N ARG A 175 57.68 -52.45 -70.75
CA ARG A 175 58.37 -51.51 -69.86
C ARG A 175 57.82 -50.09 -69.99
N ASP A 176 57.71 -49.57 -71.21
CA ASP A 176 57.23 -48.20 -71.47
C ASP A 176 55.81 -47.98 -70.93
N TYR A 177 54.94 -48.99 -71.05
CA TYR A 177 53.61 -48.96 -70.44
C TYR A 177 53.67 -48.93 -68.91
N ALA A 178 54.52 -49.76 -68.31
CA ALA A 178 54.64 -49.86 -66.85
C ALA A 178 55.22 -48.57 -66.24
N GLU A 179 56.23 -47.97 -66.88
CA GLU A 179 56.78 -46.68 -66.46
C GLU A 179 55.75 -45.55 -66.62
N GLY A 180 55.00 -45.52 -67.72
CA GLY A 180 53.90 -44.56 -67.93
C GLY A 180 52.77 -44.70 -66.91
N TRP A 181 52.38 -45.94 -66.55
CA TRP A 181 51.40 -46.19 -65.50
C TRP A 181 51.89 -45.72 -64.13
N CYS A 182 53.13 -46.04 -63.77
CA CYS A 182 53.73 -45.60 -62.50
C CYS A 182 53.80 -44.07 -62.41
N ALA A 183 54.22 -43.39 -63.48
CA ALA A 183 54.27 -41.93 -63.54
C ALA A 183 52.87 -41.29 -63.44
N GLY A 184 51.87 -41.85 -64.12
CA GLY A 184 50.48 -41.40 -64.03
C GLY A 184 49.88 -41.60 -62.63
N ASN A 185 50.19 -42.73 -61.97
CA ASN A 185 49.77 -43.02 -60.59
C ASN A 185 50.44 -42.06 -59.59
N ASP A 186 51.74 -41.79 -59.73
CA ASP A 186 52.45 -40.83 -58.89
C ASP A 186 51.94 -39.39 -59.08
N ASN A 187 51.57 -39.00 -60.30
CA ASN A 187 50.89 -37.74 -60.56
C ASN A 187 49.49 -37.68 -59.90
N ALA A 188 48.72 -38.77 -59.96
CA ALA A 188 47.43 -38.83 -59.26
C ALA A 188 47.59 -38.72 -57.73
N ILE A 189 48.61 -39.37 -57.14
CA ILE A 189 48.95 -39.21 -55.71
C ILE A 189 49.34 -37.76 -55.39
N HIS A 190 50.10 -37.10 -56.27
CA HIS A 190 50.48 -35.69 -56.14
C HIS A 190 49.24 -34.77 -56.11
N GLU A 191 48.35 -34.88 -57.10
CA GLU A 191 47.17 -34.03 -57.19
C GLU A 191 46.20 -34.24 -56.02
N ILE A 192 45.98 -35.49 -55.59
CA ILE A 192 45.13 -35.80 -54.42
C ILE A 192 45.72 -35.18 -53.14
N ARG A 193 47.05 -35.23 -52.95
CA ARG A 193 47.72 -34.58 -51.81
C ARG A 193 47.69 -33.05 -51.89
N THR A 194 47.83 -32.49 -53.09
CA THR A 194 47.73 -31.04 -53.35
C THR A 194 46.33 -30.51 -53.04
N ALA A 195 45.29 -31.31 -53.27
CA ALA A 195 43.92 -31.03 -52.83
C ALA A 195 43.68 -31.18 -51.32
N GLY A 196 44.73 -31.43 -50.51
CA GLY A 196 44.66 -31.60 -49.06
C GLY A 196 44.18 -32.97 -48.59
N ILE A 197 43.97 -33.93 -49.50
CA ILE A 197 43.42 -35.25 -49.19
C ILE A 197 44.56 -36.21 -48.85
N LYS A 198 44.46 -36.87 -47.69
CA LYS A 198 45.45 -37.86 -47.26
C LYS A 198 45.33 -39.13 -48.10
N VAL A 199 46.45 -39.65 -48.57
CA VAL A 199 46.55 -40.97 -49.25
C VAL A 199 47.24 -41.93 -48.29
N LYS A 200 46.87 -43.21 -48.29
CA LYS A 200 47.65 -44.24 -47.58
C LYS A 200 49.05 -44.34 -48.16
N GLU A 201 50.05 -44.45 -47.31
CA GLU A 201 51.37 -44.94 -47.72
C GLU A 201 51.23 -46.42 -48.08
N SER A 202 51.87 -46.82 -49.18
CA SER A 202 51.93 -48.21 -49.68
C SER A 202 53.21 -48.87 -49.21
#